data_AF-A0A7S2PPI0-F1
#
_entry.id   AF-A0A7S2PPI0-F1
#
_cell.length_a   1.000
_cell.length_b   1.000
_cell.length_c   1.000
_cell.angle_alpha   90.00
_cell.angle_beta   90.00
_cell.angle_gamma   90.00
#
_symmetry.space_group_name_H-M   'P 1'
#
loop_
_entity.id
_entity.type
_entity.pdbx_description
1 polymer ?
#
loop_
_entity_poly.entity_id
_entity_poly.type
_entity_poly.pdbx_seq_one_letter_code
_entity_poly.pdbx_strand_id
1 'polypeptide(L)'
;GGEIAREVFLEARVAQLERELSEAAARKETVMLRRKVDEFLREHGFVKGVAGPKKSMSFLKVKTTYPLHTAAKVGDAAMVDMLLRMGADPAQANSAGETAAHVARKENVGYSHWGVLQ
;
A
#
# COMPACT_ATOMS: atom_id res chain seq x y z
N GLY A 1 49.70 -8.83 -14.70
CA GLY A 1 49.31 -7.42 -14.93
C GLY A 1 47.97 -7.30 -15.65
N GLY A 2 47.85 -7.84 -16.87
CA GLY A 2 46.64 -7.68 -17.69
C GLY A 2 45.41 -8.50 -17.28
N GLU A 3 45.58 -9.68 -16.66
CA GLU A 3 44.44 -10.50 -16.21
C GLU A 3 43.72 -9.89 -15.01
N ILE A 4 44.48 -9.40 -14.02
CA ILE A 4 43.94 -8.67 -12.86
C ILE A 4 43.14 -7.44 -13.33
N ALA A 5 43.64 -6.70 -14.32
CA ALA A 5 42.94 -5.55 -14.87
C ALA A 5 41.62 -5.92 -15.60
N ARG A 6 41.57 -7.09 -16.25
CA ARG A 6 40.36 -7.61 -16.90
C ARG A 6 39.32 -8.08 -15.88
N GLU A 7 39.77 -8.76 -14.83
CA GLU A 7 38.91 -9.25 -13.76
C GLU A 7 38.24 -8.09 -13.02
N VAL A 8 39.02 -7.07 -12.61
CA VAL A 8 38.48 -5.85 -11.98
C VAL A 8 37.48 -5.13 -12.91
N PHE A 9 37.73 -5.09 -14.22
CA PHE A 9 36.78 -4.51 -15.18
C PHE A 9 35.48 -5.33 -15.29
N LEU A 10 35.57 -6.66 -15.31
CA LEU A 10 34.42 -7.54 -15.36
C LEU A 10 33.59 -7.45 -14.07
N GLU A 11 34.24 -7.42 -12.90
CA GLU A 11 33.58 -7.22 -11.61
C GLU A 11 32.85 -5.88 -11.54
N ALA A 12 33.50 -4.79 -11.98
CA ALA A 12 32.87 -3.48 -12.04
C ALA A 12 31.63 -3.48 -12.94
N ARG A 13 31.67 -4.19 -14.08
CA ARG A 13 30.53 -4.33 -14.98
C ARG A 13 29.41 -5.17 -14.38
N VAL A 14 29.72 -6.26 -13.68
CA VAL A 14 28.71 -7.08 -12.98
C VAL A 14 28.02 -6.23 -11.91
N ALA A 15 28.77 -5.51 -11.08
CA ALA A 15 28.21 -4.65 -10.04
C ALA A 15 27.31 -3.54 -10.62
N GLN A 16 27.68 -2.97 -11.78
CA GLN A 16 26.83 -2.00 -12.49
C GLN A 16 25.53 -2.63 -12.97
N LEU A 17 25.59 -3.81 -13.61
CA LEU A 17 24.39 -4.51 -14.10
C LEU A 17 23.46 -4.92 -12.95
N GLU A 18 24.00 -5.38 -11.83
CA GLU A 18 23.21 -5.72 -10.64
C GLU A 18 22.50 -4.49 -10.07
N ARG A 19 23.21 -3.34 -9.99
CA ARG A 19 22.61 -2.08 -9.57
C ARG A 19 21.50 -1.63 -10.51
N GLU A 20 21.73 -1.66 -11.82
CA GLU A 20 20.72 -1.31 -12.82
C GLU A 20 19.49 -2.23 -12.76
N LEU A 21 19.71 -3.53 -12.59
CA LEU A 21 18.62 -4.50 -12.43
C LEU A 21 17.83 -4.23 -11.15
N SER A 22 18.50 -3.95 -10.03
CA SER A 22 17.88 -3.59 -8.76
C SER A 22 17.07 -2.29 -8.87
N GLU A 23 17.63 -1.24 -9.48
CA GLU A 23 16.94 0.03 -9.70
C GLU A 23 15.74 -0.14 -10.64
N ALA A 24 15.88 -0.94 -11.71
CA ALA A 24 14.78 -1.25 -12.61
C ALA A 24 13.69 -2.07 -11.93
N ALA A 25 14.05 -3.02 -11.05
CA ALA A 25 13.10 -3.78 -10.25
C ALA A 25 12.33 -2.86 -9.27
N ALA A 26 13.03 -1.99 -8.55
CA ALA A 26 12.40 -1.03 -7.64
C ALA A 26 11.47 -0.04 -8.37
N ARG A 27 11.86 0.45 -9.55
CA ARG A 27 10.99 1.29 -10.40
C ARG A 27 9.75 0.52 -10.86
N LYS A 28 9.91 -0.73 -11.30
CA LYS A 28 8.76 -1.57 -11.69
C LYS A 28 7.83 -1.82 -10.50
N GLU A 29 8.38 -2.12 -9.32
CA GLU A 29 7.61 -2.35 -8.10
C GLU A 29 6.79 -1.12 -7.71
N THR A 30 7.40 0.06 -7.69
CA THR A 30 6.71 1.33 -7.36
C THR A 30 5.63 1.70 -8.37
N VAL A 31 5.85 1.46 -9.66
CA VAL A 31 4.82 1.65 -10.70
C VAL A 31 3.65 0.68 -10.50
N MET A 32 3.94 -0.59 -10.22
CA MET A 32 2.93 -1.62 -9.98
C MET A 32 2.13 -1.34 -8.70
N LEU A 33 2.81 -0.91 -7.63
CA LEU A 33 2.22 -0.48 -6.37
C LEU A 33 1.18 0.63 -6.62
N ARG A 34 1.62 1.71 -7.28
CA ARG A 34 0.76 2.85 -7.58
C ARG A 34 -0.44 2.44 -8.42
N ARG A 35 -0.24 1.62 -9.45
CA ARG A 35 -1.32 1.10 -10.30
C ARG A 35 -2.37 0.32 -9.51
N LYS A 36 -1.94 -0.59 -8.63
CA LYS A 36 -2.86 -1.40 -7.81
C LYS A 36 -3.66 -0.53 -6.84
N VAL A 37 -3.00 0.44 -6.21
CA VAL A 37 -3.67 1.40 -5.33
C VAL A 37 -4.67 2.26 -6.09
N ASP A 38 -4.30 2.80 -7.25
CA ASP A 38 -5.20 3.61 -8.07
C ASP A 38 -6.44 2.81 -8.55
N GLU A 39 -6.24 1.54 -8.92
CA GLU A 39 -7.33 0.62 -9.25
C GLU A 39 -8.28 0.40 -8.07
N PHE A 40 -7.73 0.07 -6.89
CA PHE A 40 -8.49 -0.11 -5.67
C PHE A 40 -9.29 1.14 -5.30
N LEU A 41 -8.67 2.32 -5.38
CA LEU A 41 -9.33 3.60 -5.11
C LEU A 41 -10.51 3.81 -6.05
N ARG A 42 -10.34 3.55 -7.35
CA ARG A 42 -11.39 3.68 -8.36
C ARG A 42 -12.55 2.72 -8.09
N GLU A 43 -12.26 1.44 -7.86
CA GLU A 43 -13.28 0.40 -7.60
C GLU A 43 -14.13 0.72 -6.37
N HIS A 44 -13.53 1.32 -5.34
CA HIS A 44 -14.21 1.64 -4.10
C HIS A 44 -14.75 3.08 -4.03
N GLY A 45 -14.56 3.88 -5.09
CA GLY A 45 -15.11 5.24 -5.24
C GLY A 45 -14.33 6.33 -4.49
N PHE A 46 -13.04 6.15 -4.26
CA PHE A 46 -12.14 7.12 -3.63
C PHE A 46 -11.48 8.05 -4.67
N VAL A 47 -12.22 9.07 -5.11
CA VAL A 47 -11.75 10.03 -6.13
C VAL A 47 -10.74 11.05 -5.60
N LYS A 48 -10.54 11.13 -4.28
CA LYS A 48 -9.66 12.12 -3.62
C LYS A 48 -8.27 11.57 -3.27
N GLY A 49 -7.90 10.41 -3.82
CA GLY A 49 -6.61 9.77 -3.57
C GLY A 49 -6.53 9.01 -2.24
N VAL A 50 -5.31 8.60 -1.89
CA VAL A 50 -5.00 7.68 -0.77
C VAL A 50 -5.42 8.21 0.60
N ALA A 51 -5.27 9.51 0.85
CA ALA A 51 -5.74 10.19 2.07
C ALA A 51 -7.15 10.79 1.91
N GLY A 52 -7.76 10.61 0.74
CA GLY A 52 -9.01 11.23 0.37
C GLY A 52 -10.22 10.54 1.01
N PRO A 53 -11.03 11.24 1.83
CA PRO A 53 -12.23 10.64 2.38
C PRO A 53 -13.30 10.43 1.31
N LYS A 54 -13.96 9.27 1.35
CA LYS A 54 -15.27 9.08 0.74
C LYS A 54 -16.35 9.49 1.74
N LYS A 55 -17.18 10.45 1.34
CA LYS A 55 -18.37 10.85 2.10
C LYS A 55 -19.59 10.19 1.48
N SER A 56 -20.27 9.34 2.24
CA SER A 56 -21.57 8.79 1.87
C SER A 56 -22.63 9.51 2.69
N MET A 57 -23.55 10.19 1.99
CA MET A 57 -24.70 10.84 2.60
C MET A 57 -25.84 9.82 2.65
N SER A 58 -26.33 9.51 3.84
CA SER A 58 -27.60 8.81 4.02
C SER A 58 -28.61 9.76 4.66
N PHE A 59 -29.89 9.37 4.69
CA PHE A 59 -31.00 10.19 5.19
C PHE A 59 -30.84 10.66 6.65
N LEU A 60 -29.95 10.02 7.44
CA LEU A 60 -29.72 10.32 8.86
C LEU A 60 -28.34 10.90 9.20
N LYS A 61 -27.30 10.70 8.38
CA LYS A 61 -25.93 11.14 8.73
C LYS A 61 -24.97 11.08 7.55
N VAL A 62 -23.95 11.94 7.59
CA VAL A 62 -22.76 11.84 6.73
C VAL A 62 -21.81 10.80 7.32
N LYS A 63 -21.50 9.76 6.55
CA LYS A 63 -20.44 8.80 6.88
C LYS A 63 -19.17 9.16 6.12
N THR A 64 -18.07 9.27 6.83
CA THR A 64 -16.72 9.46 6.27
C THR A 64 -15.96 8.15 6.42
N THR A 65 -15.39 7.67 5.32
CA THR A 65 -14.53 6.47 5.28
C THR A 65 -13.30 6.77 4.43
N TYR A 66 -12.17 6.15 4.78
CA TYR A 66 -10.91 6.29 4.04
C TYR A 66 -10.52 4.94 3.42
N PRO A 67 -9.66 4.94 2.37
CA PRO A 67 -9.21 3.71 1.72
C PRO A 67 -8.72 2.64 2.70
N LEU A 68 -7.96 3.07 3.71
CA LEU A 68 -7.41 2.18 4.73
C LEU A 68 -8.49 1.47 5.56
N HIS A 69 -9.63 2.13 5.83
CA HIS A 69 -10.74 1.50 6.54
C HIS A 69 -11.40 0.41 5.69
N THR A 70 -11.52 0.63 4.38
CA THR A 70 -12.11 -0.35 3.46
C THR A 70 -11.21 -1.57 3.33
N ALA A 71 -9.89 -1.37 3.13
CA ALA A 71 -8.92 -2.47 3.07
C ALA A 71 -8.89 -3.26 4.39
N ALA A 72 -8.90 -2.56 5.53
CA ALA A 72 -8.97 -3.19 6.84
C ALA A 72 -10.28 -3.94 7.10
N LYS A 73 -11.41 -3.43 6.60
CA LYS A 73 -12.71 -4.11 6.73
C LYS A 73 -12.72 -5.46 6.02
N VAL A 74 -12.14 -5.55 4.83
CA VAL A 74 -12.10 -6.79 4.05
C VAL A 74 -10.96 -7.73 4.45
N GLY A 75 -10.04 -7.29 5.31
CA GLY A 75 -8.90 -8.10 5.75
C GLY A 75 -7.74 -8.14 4.74
N ASP A 76 -7.69 -7.22 3.78
CA ASP A 76 -6.65 -7.20 2.74
C ASP A 76 -5.36 -6.54 3.29
N ALA A 77 -4.54 -7.37 3.95
CA ALA A 77 -3.25 -6.95 4.51
C ALA A 77 -2.30 -6.39 3.45
N ALA A 78 -2.33 -6.94 2.23
CA ALA A 78 -1.48 -6.47 1.15
C ALA A 78 -1.88 -5.05 0.73
N MET A 79 -3.18 -4.78 0.54
CA MET A 79 -3.65 -3.43 0.21
C MET A 79 -3.42 -2.44 1.36
N VAL A 80 -3.53 -2.88 2.62
CA VAL A 80 -3.17 -2.04 3.78
C VAL A 80 -1.69 -1.62 3.70
N ASP A 81 -0.75 -2.56 3.50
CA ASP A 81 0.67 -2.23 3.34
C ASP A 81 0.90 -1.30 2.15
N MET A 82 0.24 -1.56 1.01
CA MET A 82 0.37 -0.73 -0.18
C MET A 82 -0.11 0.71 0.05
N LEU A 83 -1.25 0.89 0.74
CA LEU A 83 -1.77 2.21 1.07
C LEU A 83 -0.86 2.95 2.06
N LEU A 84 -0.28 2.25 3.05
CA LEU A 84 0.69 2.83 3.98
C LEU A 84 1.96 3.29 3.28
N ARG A 85 2.51 2.48 2.36
CA ARG A 85 3.66 2.86 1.52
C ARG A 85 3.37 4.08 0.64
N MET A 86 2.10 4.29 0.28
CA MET A 86 1.64 5.46 -0.48
C MET A 86 1.28 6.66 0.40
N GLY A 87 1.54 6.60 1.71
CA GLY A 87 1.35 7.71 2.65
C GLY A 87 -0.04 7.80 3.26
N ALA A 88 -0.82 6.71 3.27
CA ALA A 88 -2.04 6.65 4.09
C ALA A 88 -1.70 6.77 5.58
N ASP A 89 -2.51 7.51 6.33
CA ASP A 89 -2.35 7.64 7.78
C ASP A 89 -3.13 6.55 8.53
N PRO A 90 -2.46 5.63 9.25
CA PRO A 90 -3.12 4.58 10.04
C PRO A 90 -3.87 5.11 11.27
N ALA A 91 -3.50 6.30 11.77
CA ALA A 91 -4.16 6.94 12.90
C ALA A 91 -5.43 7.70 12.50
N GLN A 92 -5.70 7.83 11.20
CA GLN A 92 -6.85 8.56 10.70
C GLN A 92 -8.16 7.90 11.12
N ALA A 93 -9.00 8.64 11.84
CA ALA A 93 -10.29 8.18 12.31
C ALA A 93 -11.40 8.48 11.28
N ASN A 94 -12.30 7.51 11.10
CA ASN A 94 -13.53 7.67 10.31
C ASN A 94 -14.58 8.52 11.06
N SER A 95 -15.77 8.72 10.46
CA SER A 95 -16.85 9.50 11.11
C SER A 95 -17.44 8.88 12.38
N ALA A 96 -17.12 7.62 12.68
CA ALA A 96 -17.49 6.92 13.90
C ALA A 96 -16.38 6.98 14.97
N GLY A 97 -15.25 7.65 14.69
CA GLY A 97 -14.10 7.70 15.59
C GLY A 97 -13.24 6.43 15.57
N GLU A 98 -13.49 5.51 14.63
CA GLU A 98 -12.73 4.27 14.49
C GLU A 98 -11.54 4.49 13.55
N THR A 99 -10.39 3.90 13.86
CA THR A 99 -9.26 3.78 12.93
C THR A 99 -9.39 2.51 12.09
N ALA A 100 -8.54 2.35 11.07
CA ALA A 100 -8.50 1.12 10.26
C ALA A 100 -8.31 -0.14 11.13
N ALA A 101 -7.43 -0.08 12.13
CA ALA A 101 -7.22 -1.20 13.06
C ALA A 101 -8.46 -1.53 13.90
N HIS A 102 -9.23 -0.52 14.33
CA HIS A 102 -10.49 -0.75 15.04
C HIS A 102 -11.49 -1.49 14.16
N VAL A 103 -11.62 -1.10 12.89
CA VAL A 103 -12.49 -1.77 11.92
C VAL A 103 -12.05 -3.21 11.68
N ALA A 104 -10.75 -3.46 11.46
CA ALA A 104 -10.23 -4.82 11.29
C ALA A 104 -10.51 -5.73 12.50
N ARG A 105 -10.36 -5.23 13.73
CA ARG A 105 -10.68 -6.01 14.94
C ARG A 105 -12.15 -6.39 15.03
N LYS A 106 -13.03 -5.46 14.65
CA LYS A 106 -14.48 -5.66 14.68
C LYS A 106 -14.95 -6.70 13.67
N GLU A 107 -14.31 -6.74 12.51
CA GLU A 107 -14.66 -7.67 11.41
C GLU A 107 -13.88 -9.00 11.49
N ASN A 108 -12.91 -9.14 12.42
CA ASN A 108 -12.10 -10.33 12.58
C ASN A 108 -12.93 -11.52 13.09
N VAL A 109 -13.22 -12.47 12.19
CA VAL A 109 -13.92 -13.72 12.50
C VAL A 109 -12.97 -14.88 12.27
N GLY A 110 -12.63 -15.61 13.34
CA GLY A 110 -11.77 -16.79 13.21
C GLY A 110 -10.38 -16.50 12.61
N TYR A 111 -9.75 -15.38 12.98
CA TYR A 111 -8.43 -14.93 12.52
C TYR A 111 -8.36 -14.45 11.05
N SER A 112 -9.51 -14.21 10.40
CA SER A 112 -9.58 -13.70 9.03
C SER A 112 -8.81 -12.41 8.79
N HIS A 113 -8.60 -11.60 9.82
CA HIS A 113 -7.95 -10.28 9.72
C HIS A 113 -6.58 -10.25 10.40
N TRP A 114 -6.00 -11.40 10.74
CA TRP A 114 -4.71 -11.51 11.43
C TRP A 114 -3.60 -10.68 10.77
N GLY A 115 -3.45 -10.76 9.45
CA GLY A 115 -2.41 -10.02 8.72
C GLY A 115 -2.57 -8.50 8.72
N VAL A 116 -3.76 -7.97 9.02
CA VAL A 116 -4.00 -6.52 9.14
C VAL A 116 -3.71 -6.00 10.55
N LEU A 117 -3.76 -6.89 11.56
CA LEU A 117 -3.69 -6.53 12.99
C LEU A 117 -2.28 -6.64 13.59
N GLN A 118 -1.27 -6.98 12.77
CA GLN A 118 0.12 -7.14 13.21
C GLN A 118 0.84 -5.81 13.43
#